data_AF-A0AAU9SJI8-F1
#
_entry.id   AF-A0AAU9SJI8-F1
#
_cell.length_a   1.000
_cell.length_b   1.000
_cell.length_c   1.000
_cell.angle_alpha   90.00
_cell.angle_beta   90.00
_cell.angle_gamma   90.00
#
_symmetry.space_group_name_H-M   'P 1'
#
loop_
_entity.id
_entity.type
_entity.pdbx_description
1 polymer ?
#
loop_
_entity_poly.entity_id
_entity_poly.type
_entity_poly.pdbx_seq_one_letter_code
_entity_poly.pdbx_strand_id
1 'polypeptide(L)'
;MAPVSTISLLEDLPQDLLGDIISRAAESGRLNVRHCMEASMGLAKATEDKRVHKKLNLRPLAFNPLATLHQYEKLMEKCLENGNAEAHYIEGIKEYFYYNNITTGLHHLQATAEGSYDNGIYLYGIIMLCRGQTEEGKNYLDLLGWQKCKRRADRCWRNIQRSLHVIPVIKWEIYRTSLRNIKPSRRCKLNDMDTRCNKCYYYKQMKKFMTLP
;
A
#
# COMPACT_ATOMS: atom_id res chain seq x y z
N MET A 1 -49.04 1.66 -24.14
CA MET A 1 -48.37 2.52 -23.13
C MET A 1 -46.91 2.13 -23.11
N ALA A 2 -46.02 3.04 -23.50
CA ALA A 2 -44.57 2.79 -23.39
C ALA A 2 -44.20 2.75 -21.90
N PRO A 3 -43.24 1.89 -21.48
CA PRO A 3 -42.77 1.94 -20.11
C PRO A 3 -42.13 3.31 -19.89
N VAL A 4 -42.64 4.05 -18.91
CA VAL A 4 -41.98 5.25 -18.41
C VAL A 4 -40.62 4.77 -17.90
N SER A 5 -39.56 5.10 -18.64
CA SER A 5 -38.20 4.98 -18.16
C SER A 5 -38.11 5.80 -16.89
N THR A 6 -38.15 5.15 -15.74
CA THR A 6 -37.74 5.77 -14.48
C THR A 6 -36.26 6.08 -14.64
N ILE A 7 -35.96 7.24 -15.23
CA ILE A 7 -34.65 7.85 -15.13
C ILE A 7 -34.41 7.96 -13.63
N SER A 8 -33.37 7.26 -13.18
CA SER A 8 -33.00 7.24 -11.76
C SER A 8 -32.67 8.68 -11.37
N LEU A 9 -33.31 9.22 -10.31
CA LEU A 9 -33.00 10.54 -9.73
C LEU A 9 -31.51 10.76 -9.46
N LEU A 10 -30.76 9.65 -9.34
CA LEU A 10 -29.31 9.66 -9.21
C LEU A 10 -28.62 10.14 -10.50
N GLU A 11 -29.06 9.68 -11.67
CA GLU A 11 -28.41 9.98 -12.97
C GLU A 11 -28.67 11.40 -13.45
N ASP A 12 -29.70 12.06 -12.91
CA ASP A 12 -29.97 13.48 -13.14
C ASP A 12 -28.97 14.39 -12.41
N LEU A 13 -28.17 13.85 -11.48
CA LEU A 13 -27.14 14.63 -10.80
C LEU A 13 -26.02 15.03 -11.77
N PRO A 14 -25.42 16.22 -11.57
CA PRO A 14 -24.19 16.61 -12.26
C PRO A 14 -23.11 15.53 -12.16
N GLN A 15 -22.36 15.34 -13.25
CA GLN A 15 -21.31 14.32 -13.34
C GLN A 15 -20.25 14.45 -12.24
N ASP A 16 -19.95 15.66 -11.78
CA ASP A 16 -19.04 15.90 -10.65
C ASP A 16 -19.57 15.29 -9.33
N LEU A 17 -20.86 15.46 -9.05
CA LEU A 17 -21.49 14.91 -7.85
C LEU A 17 -21.59 13.38 -7.93
N LEU A 18 -21.91 12.85 -9.11
CA LEU A 18 -21.87 11.41 -9.37
C LEU A 18 -20.45 10.85 -9.14
N GLY A 19 -19.43 11.52 -9.67
CA GLY A 19 -18.03 11.17 -9.46
C GLY A 19 -17.65 11.14 -7.99
N ASP A 20 -18.06 12.12 -7.19
CA ASP A 20 -17.82 12.13 -5.73
C ASP A 20 -18.51 10.95 -5.03
N ILE A 21 -19.78 10.70 -5.33
CA ILE A 21 -20.55 9.60 -4.75
C ILE A 21 -19.91 8.25 -5.08
N ILE A 22 -19.59 8.02 -6.36
CA ILE A 22 -18.95 6.79 -6.83
C ILE A 22 -17.56 6.65 -6.21
N SER A 23 -16.82 7.75 -6.00
CA SER A 23 -15.51 7.69 -5.35
C SER A 23 -15.57 7.16 -3.92
N ARG A 24 -16.65 7.45 -3.18
CA ARG A 24 -16.89 6.89 -1.84
C ARG A 24 -17.27 5.42 -1.91
N ALA A 25 -18.05 5.02 -2.92
CA ALA A 25 -18.35 3.62 -3.17
C ALA A 25 -17.08 2.82 -3.55
N ALA A 26 -16.15 3.46 -4.26
CA ALA A 26 -14.86 2.89 -4.68
C ALA A 26 -13.95 2.57 -3.49
N GLU A 27 -13.97 3.37 -2.42
CA GLU A 27 -13.24 3.10 -1.16
C GLU A 27 -13.68 1.78 -0.50
N SER A 28 -14.91 1.35 -0.76
CA SER A 28 -15.47 0.12 -0.22
C SER A 28 -15.16 -1.11 -1.08
N GLY A 29 -14.71 -0.93 -2.33
CA GLY A 29 -14.28 -2.04 -3.18
C GLY A 29 -14.47 -1.80 -4.67
N ARG A 30 -13.56 -2.37 -5.48
CA ARG A 30 -13.59 -2.28 -6.95
C ARG A 30 -14.85 -2.84 -7.61
N LEU A 31 -15.53 -3.80 -6.98
CA LEU A 31 -16.77 -4.37 -7.53
C LEU A 31 -17.89 -3.34 -7.57
N ASN A 32 -17.93 -2.39 -6.63
CA ASN A 32 -18.93 -1.33 -6.62
C ASN A 32 -18.79 -0.42 -7.85
N VAL A 33 -17.55 -0.05 -8.19
CA VAL A 33 -17.27 0.74 -9.40
C VAL A 33 -17.65 -0.03 -10.66
N ARG A 34 -17.33 -1.34 -10.71
CA ARG A 34 -17.73 -2.20 -11.82
C ARG A 34 -19.26 -2.25 -11.98
N HIS A 35 -20.00 -2.41 -10.89
CA HIS A 35 -21.46 -2.40 -10.95
C HIS A 35 -21.99 -1.03 -11.42
N CYS A 36 -21.38 0.09 -11.02
CA CYS A 36 -21.74 1.42 -11.55
C CYS A 36 -21.48 1.52 -13.07
N MET A 37 -20.37 0.98 -13.56
CA MET A 37 -20.07 0.94 -15.01
C MET A 37 -21.09 0.11 -15.78
N GLU A 38 -21.54 -1.01 -15.22
CA GLU A 38 -22.48 -1.94 -15.86
C GLU A 38 -23.94 -1.48 -15.76
N ALA A 39 -24.26 -0.61 -14.79
CA ALA A 39 -25.63 -0.15 -14.54
C ALA A 39 -26.17 0.80 -15.61
N SER A 40 -25.37 1.79 -16.05
CA SER A 40 -25.79 2.74 -17.08
C SER A 40 -24.63 3.53 -17.69
N MET A 41 -24.88 4.15 -18.84
CA MET A 41 -23.90 5.02 -19.51
C MET A 41 -23.56 6.27 -18.70
N GLY A 42 -24.54 6.86 -18.00
CA GLY A 42 -24.34 8.06 -17.19
C GLY A 42 -23.43 7.80 -15.98
N LEU A 43 -23.62 6.64 -15.33
CA LEU A 43 -22.77 6.19 -14.23
C LEU A 43 -21.41 5.70 -14.72
N ALA A 44 -21.35 5.01 -15.86
CA ALA A 44 -20.09 4.62 -16.49
C ALA A 44 -19.21 5.85 -16.78
N LYS A 45 -19.78 6.93 -17.32
CA LYS A 45 -19.05 8.18 -17.53
C LYS A 45 -18.53 8.77 -16.21
N ALA A 46 -19.35 8.77 -15.16
CA ALA A 46 -18.94 9.29 -13.86
C ALA A 46 -17.87 8.43 -13.16
N THR A 47 -17.74 7.14 -13.51
CA THR A 47 -16.67 6.29 -12.97
C THR A 47 -15.27 6.69 -13.45
N GLU A 48 -15.18 7.46 -14.54
CA GLU A 48 -13.92 7.98 -15.09
C GLU A 48 -13.41 9.22 -14.34
N ASP A 49 -14.12 9.67 -13.30
CA ASP A 49 -13.65 10.75 -12.44
C ASP A 49 -12.36 10.37 -11.70
N LYS A 50 -11.37 11.27 -11.72
CA LYS A 50 -10.08 11.10 -11.05
C LYS A 50 -10.18 10.66 -9.58
N ARG A 51 -11.19 11.14 -8.85
CA ARG A 51 -11.41 10.80 -7.44
C ARG A 51 -11.72 9.33 -7.26
N VAL A 52 -12.45 8.72 -8.21
CA VAL A 52 -12.79 7.30 -8.19
C VAL A 52 -11.53 6.46 -8.22
N HIS A 53 -10.64 6.71 -9.18
CA HIS A 53 -9.37 5.98 -9.29
C HIS A 53 -8.42 6.26 -8.13
N LYS A 54 -8.33 7.50 -7.67
CA LYS A 54 -7.51 7.89 -6.51
C LYS A 54 -7.92 7.15 -5.23
N LYS A 55 -9.22 6.92 -5.02
CA LYS A 55 -9.80 6.33 -3.80
C LYS A 55 -10.11 4.85 -3.92
N LEU A 56 -9.98 4.27 -5.11
CA LEU A 56 -10.32 2.88 -5.37
C LEU A 56 -9.58 1.94 -4.43
N ASN A 57 -10.33 1.07 -3.75
CA ASN A 57 -9.77 0.05 -2.89
C ASN A 57 -9.23 -1.12 -3.70
N LEU A 58 -7.92 -1.31 -3.65
CA LEU A 58 -7.16 -2.34 -4.36
C LEU A 58 -6.63 -3.42 -3.41
N ARG A 59 -7.13 -3.49 -2.17
CA ARG A 59 -6.63 -4.38 -1.12
C ARG A 59 -6.43 -5.84 -1.56
N PRO A 60 -7.34 -6.48 -2.33
CA PRO A 60 -7.10 -7.84 -2.80
C PRO A 60 -5.84 -7.94 -3.69
N LEU A 61 -5.59 -6.93 -4.52
CA LEU A 61 -4.40 -6.86 -5.37
C LEU A 61 -3.15 -6.47 -4.57
N ALA A 62 -3.29 -5.63 -3.52
CA ALA A 62 -2.19 -5.34 -2.61
C ALA A 62 -1.68 -6.59 -1.88
N PHE A 63 -2.55 -7.55 -1.58
CA PHE A 63 -2.15 -8.85 -1.01
C PHE A 63 -1.57 -9.83 -2.02
N ASN A 64 -1.79 -9.62 -3.32
CA ASN A 64 -1.20 -10.42 -4.39
C ASN A 64 -0.72 -9.52 -5.54
N PRO A 65 0.37 -8.75 -5.35
CA PRO A 65 0.81 -7.75 -6.32
C PRO A 65 1.08 -8.34 -7.71
N LEU A 66 1.60 -9.57 -7.77
CA LEU A 66 1.91 -10.24 -9.03
C LEU A 66 0.67 -10.57 -9.88
N ALA A 67 -0.54 -10.56 -9.31
CA ALA A 67 -1.78 -10.67 -10.08
C ALA A 67 -1.93 -9.54 -11.13
N THR A 68 -1.24 -8.42 -10.92
CA THR A 68 -1.27 -7.27 -11.83
C THR A 68 -0.24 -7.31 -12.95
N LEU A 69 0.58 -8.37 -13.05
CA LEU A 69 1.58 -8.52 -14.13
C LEU A 69 0.93 -8.66 -15.51
N HIS A 70 -0.20 -9.35 -15.58
CA HIS A 70 -0.88 -9.68 -16.85
C HIS A 70 -2.38 -9.37 -16.83
N GLN A 71 -2.90 -8.89 -15.70
CA GLN A 71 -4.29 -8.50 -15.54
C GLN A 71 -4.34 -7.11 -14.91
N TYR A 72 -5.45 -6.40 -15.09
CA TYR A 72 -5.69 -5.09 -14.47
C TYR A 72 -4.74 -3.97 -14.92
N GLU A 73 -3.99 -4.12 -16.02
CA GLU A 73 -3.05 -3.11 -16.52
C GLU A 73 -3.68 -1.71 -16.64
N LYS A 74 -4.76 -1.58 -17.42
CA LYS A 74 -5.50 -0.31 -17.58
C LYS A 74 -6.03 0.26 -16.26
N LEU A 75 -6.42 -0.61 -15.33
CA LEU A 75 -6.91 -0.17 -14.02
C LEU A 75 -5.77 0.40 -13.19
N MET A 76 -4.63 -0.29 -13.18
CA MET A 76 -3.42 0.11 -12.47
C MET A 76 -2.86 1.42 -13.03
N GLU A 77 -2.78 1.57 -14.35
CA GLU A 77 -2.37 2.81 -15.03
C GLU A 77 -3.20 4.00 -14.53
N LYS A 78 -4.53 3.92 -14.67
CA LYS A 78 -5.44 4.98 -14.16
C LYS A 78 -5.27 5.25 -12.67
N CYS A 79 -5.11 4.21 -11.85
CA CYS A 79 -4.93 4.40 -10.41
C CYS A 79 -3.60 5.09 -10.08
N LEU A 80 -2.51 4.75 -10.78
CA LEU A 80 -1.20 5.36 -10.62
C LEU A 80 -1.20 6.82 -11.08
N GLU A 81 -1.76 7.13 -12.24
CA GLU A 81 -1.90 8.50 -12.76
C GLU A 81 -2.66 9.41 -11.80
N ASN A 82 -3.62 8.85 -11.06
CA ASN A 82 -4.44 9.59 -10.10
C ASN A 82 -3.89 9.54 -8.65
N GLY A 83 -2.69 8.99 -8.45
CA GLY A 83 -2.01 8.99 -7.16
C GLY A 83 -2.65 8.08 -6.11
N ASN A 84 -3.21 6.95 -6.52
CA ASN A 84 -3.75 5.95 -5.60
C ASN A 84 -2.61 5.29 -4.81
N ALA A 85 -2.63 5.44 -3.48
CA ALA A 85 -1.56 4.95 -2.62
C ALA A 85 -1.43 3.42 -2.62
N GLU A 86 -2.52 2.66 -2.78
CA GLU A 86 -2.46 1.20 -2.87
C GLU A 86 -1.89 0.74 -4.23
N ALA A 87 -2.17 1.48 -5.32
CA ALA A 87 -1.59 1.20 -6.62
C ALA A 87 -0.07 1.42 -6.61
N HIS A 88 0.40 2.53 -6.02
CA HIS A 88 1.83 2.76 -5.80
C HIS A 88 2.46 1.69 -4.90
N TYR A 89 1.75 1.16 -3.91
CA TYR A 89 2.26 0.05 -3.10
C TYR A 89 2.47 -1.23 -3.92
N ILE A 90 1.49 -1.59 -4.75
CA ILE A 90 1.56 -2.77 -5.63
C ILE A 90 2.72 -2.61 -6.61
N GLU A 91 2.81 -1.46 -7.29
CA GLU A 91 3.85 -1.21 -8.29
C GLU A 91 5.24 -1.13 -7.65
N GLY A 92 5.35 -0.50 -6.48
CA GLY A 92 6.57 -0.46 -5.69
C GLY A 92 7.06 -1.86 -5.31
N ILE A 93 6.16 -2.79 -4.99
CA ILE A 93 6.55 -4.18 -4.73
C ILE A 93 7.07 -4.86 -6.00
N LYS A 94 6.36 -4.74 -7.12
CA LYS A 94 6.78 -5.33 -8.40
C LYS A 94 8.15 -4.82 -8.81
N GLU A 95 8.31 -3.51 -8.89
CA GLU A 95 9.55 -2.87 -9.32
C GLU A 95 10.70 -3.19 -8.36
N TYR A 96 10.51 -3.00 -7.04
CA TYR A 96 11.60 -3.18 -6.08
C TYR A 96 12.02 -4.63 -5.89
N PHE A 97 11.06 -5.55 -5.72
CA PHE A 97 11.34 -6.93 -5.32
C PHE A 97 11.32 -7.94 -6.46
N TYR A 98 10.42 -7.78 -7.43
CA TYR A 98 10.26 -8.76 -8.52
C TYR A 98 11.17 -8.42 -9.72
N TYR A 99 11.14 -7.19 -10.21
CA TYR A 99 11.97 -6.73 -11.32
C TYR A 99 13.37 -6.27 -10.90
N ASN A 100 13.59 -6.09 -9.60
CA ASN A 100 14.84 -5.56 -9.04
C ASN A 100 15.23 -4.17 -9.61
N ASN A 101 14.22 -3.40 -10.01
CA ASN A 101 14.35 -2.01 -10.42
C ASN A 101 14.28 -1.10 -9.19
N ILE A 102 15.41 -0.96 -8.53
CA ILE A 102 15.51 -0.30 -7.21
C ILE A 102 15.04 1.15 -7.24
N THR A 103 15.41 1.92 -8.27
CA THR A 103 15.08 3.35 -8.33
C THR A 103 13.57 3.57 -8.49
N THR A 104 12.97 2.92 -9.48
CA THR A 104 11.52 3.02 -9.72
C THR A 104 10.74 2.43 -8.55
N GLY A 105 11.18 1.28 -8.02
CA GLY A 105 10.57 0.66 -6.85
C GLY A 105 10.55 1.58 -5.63
N LEU A 106 11.66 2.25 -5.33
CA LEU A 106 11.72 3.22 -4.22
C LEU A 106 10.82 4.43 -4.45
N HIS A 107 10.76 4.95 -5.67
CA HIS A 107 9.87 6.07 -6.01
C HIS A 107 8.41 5.71 -5.72
N HIS A 108 7.94 4.55 -6.17
CA HIS A 108 6.57 4.11 -5.87
C HIS A 108 6.35 3.81 -4.38
N LEU A 109 7.33 3.18 -3.70
CA LEU A 109 7.24 2.88 -2.27
C LEU A 109 7.21 4.16 -1.41
N GLN A 110 7.89 5.22 -1.84
CA GLN A 110 7.79 6.53 -1.20
C GLN A 110 6.41 7.15 -1.44
N ALA A 111 5.94 7.17 -2.69
CA ALA A 111 4.64 7.75 -3.05
C ALA A 111 3.46 7.11 -2.29
N THR A 112 3.49 5.79 -2.05
CA THR A 112 2.48 5.12 -1.22
C THR A 112 2.55 5.53 0.26
N ALA A 113 3.76 5.75 0.79
CA ALA A 113 3.95 6.20 2.16
C ALA A 113 3.47 7.65 2.36
N GLU A 114 3.78 8.54 1.42
CA GLU A 114 3.28 9.93 1.38
C GLU A 114 1.75 9.98 1.20
N GLY A 115 1.20 9.04 0.43
CA GLY A 115 -0.25 8.78 0.32
C GLY A 115 -0.90 8.23 1.60
N SER A 116 -0.16 8.16 2.72
CA SER A 116 -0.64 7.74 4.03
C SER A 116 -1.18 6.30 4.10
N TYR A 117 -0.75 5.42 3.19
CA TYR A 117 -1.13 4.02 3.23
C TYR A 117 -0.26 3.24 4.23
N ASP A 118 -0.87 2.74 5.31
CA ASP A 118 -0.23 2.02 6.42
C ASP A 118 0.83 0.99 5.98
N ASN A 119 0.49 0.11 5.04
CA ASN A 119 1.42 -0.94 4.58
C ASN A 119 2.58 -0.32 3.79
N GLY A 120 2.33 0.74 3.02
CA GLY A 120 3.34 1.52 2.31
C GLY A 120 4.30 2.23 3.26
N ILE A 121 3.78 2.96 4.24
CA ILE A 121 4.55 3.60 5.32
C ILE A 121 5.47 2.58 6.00
N TYR A 122 4.94 1.43 6.41
CA TYR A 122 5.73 0.41 7.07
C TYR A 122 6.82 -0.13 6.15
N LEU A 123 6.47 -0.53 4.93
CA LEU A 123 7.40 -1.18 4.01
C LEU A 123 8.52 -0.23 3.59
N TYR A 124 8.18 1.01 3.22
CA TYR A 124 9.16 2.04 2.88
C TYR A 124 10.08 2.34 4.05
N GLY A 125 9.52 2.57 5.25
CA GLY A 125 10.31 2.82 6.46
C GLY A 125 11.30 1.69 6.78
N ILE A 126 10.89 0.43 6.63
CA ILE A 126 11.77 -0.73 6.82
C ILE A 126 12.87 -0.79 5.76
N ILE A 127 12.55 -0.52 4.50
CA ILE A 127 13.56 -0.52 3.42
C ILE A 127 14.57 0.60 3.65
N MET A 128 14.14 1.80 4.06
CA MET A 128 15.05 2.90 4.41
C MET A 128 15.98 2.54 5.55
N LEU A 129 15.45 1.93 6.62
CA LEU A 129 16.28 1.39 7.71
C LEU A 129 17.31 0.36 7.21
N CYS A 130 16.88 -0.59 6.37
CA CYS A 130 17.77 -1.60 5.77
C CYS A 130 18.85 -0.99 4.88
N ARG A 131 18.55 0.11 4.18
CA ARG A 131 19.50 0.81 3.31
C ARG A 131 20.43 1.78 4.06
N GLY A 132 20.33 1.85 5.38
CA GLY A 132 21.16 2.73 6.22
C GLY A 132 20.60 4.14 6.40
N GLN A 133 19.49 4.48 5.75
CA GLN A 133 18.76 5.74 5.92
C GLN A 133 17.96 5.70 7.23
N THR A 134 18.69 5.70 8.34
CA THR A 134 18.16 5.32 9.66
C THR A 134 17.13 6.31 10.17
N GLU A 135 17.41 7.61 10.07
CA GLU A 135 16.49 8.63 10.58
C GLU A 135 15.21 8.70 9.74
N GLU A 136 15.33 8.63 8.41
CA GLU A 136 14.18 8.56 7.52
C GLU A 136 13.30 7.33 7.81
N GLY A 137 13.91 6.15 7.91
CA GLY A 137 13.17 4.92 8.19
C GLY A 137 12.46 4.94 9.55
N LYS A 138 13.06 5.56 10.57
CA LYS A 138 12.41 5.78 11.87
C LYS A 138 11.23 6.74 11.75
N ASN A 139 11.42 7.88 11.09
CA ASN A 139 10.38 8.90 10.92
C ASN A 139 9.12 8.32 10.27
N TYR A 140 9.26 7.50 9.22
CA TYR A 140 8.11 6.83 8.61
C TYR A 140 7.46 5.82 9.55
N LEU A 141 8.24 4.98 10.24
CA LEU A 141 7.66 4.03 11.19
C LEU A 141 6.95 4.73 12.36
N ASP A 142 7.39 5.92 12.78
CA ASP A 142 6.77 6.73 13.80
C ASP A 142 5.37 7.23 13.41
N LEU A 143 5.09 7.44 12.13
CA LEU A 143 3.74 7.77 11.62
C LEU A 143 2.69 6.70 11.96
N LEU A 144 3.13 5.47 12.26
CA LEU A 144 2.27 4.38 12.71
C LEU A 144 1.91 4.45 14.19
N GLY A 145 2.50 5.38 14.95
CA GLY A 145 2.19 5.62 16.37
C GLY A 145 2.56 4.45 17.29
N TRP A 146 3.61 3.71 16.96
CA TRP A 146 3.95 2.44 17.61
C TRP A 146 4.33 2.59 19.09
N GLN A 147 4.79 3.77 19.53
CA GLN A 147 5.08 4.08 20.93
C GLN A 147 3.82 3.96 21.79
N LYS A 148 2.67 4.40 21.25
CA LYS A 148 1.35 4.28 21.91
C LYS A 148 0.78 2.88 21.71
N CYS A 149 0.78 2.38 20.47
CA CYS A 149 0.18 1.09 20.14
C CYS A 149 0.88 0.41 18.95
N LYS A 150 1.40 -0.79 19.19
CA LYS A 150 2.15 -1.57 18.17
C LYS A 150 1.26 -2.32 17.19
N ARG A 151 -0.05 -2.42 17.46
CA ARG A 151 -1.00 -3.23 16.68
C ARG A 151 -1.08 -2.79 15.21
N ARG A 152 -0.96 -1.48 14.93
CA ARG A 152 -0.99 -0.94 13.56
C ARG A 152 0.19 -1.46 12.76
N ALA A 153 1.41 -1.33 13.28
CA ALA A 153 2.62 -1.87 12.66
C ALA A 153 2.60 -3.41 12.56
N ASP A 154 2.08 -4.12 13.57
CA ASP A 154 1.96 -5.59 13.53
C ASP A 154 0.97 -6.08 12.46
N ARG A 155 -0.10 -5.32 12.21
CA ARG A 155 -1.01 -5.57 11.09
C ARG A 155 -0.31 -5.33 9.76
N CYS A 156 0.46 -4.24 9.63
CA CYS A 156 1.24 -3.95 8.41
C CYS A 156 2.22 -5.08 8.10
N TRP A 157 2.95 -5.56 9.12
CA TRP A 157 3.87 -6.67 8.96
C TRP A 157 3.18 -7.93 8.41
N ARG A 158 2.04 -8.34 8.99
CA ARG A 158 1.28 -9.50 8.49
C ARG A 158 0.80 -9.32 7.05
N ASN A 159 0.41 -8.11 6.68
CA ASN A 159 -0.03 -7.80 5.32
C ASN A 159 1.15 -7.87 4.32
N ILE A 160 2.32 -7.36 4.70
CA ILE A 160 3.53 -7.40 3.88
C ILE A 160 4.00 -8.85 3.69
N GLN A 161 3.93 -9.68 4.73
CA GLN A 161 4.23 -11.12 4.60
C GLN A 161 3.34 -11.81 3.56
N ARG A 162 2.06 -11.42 3.45
CA ARG A 162 1.16 -11.92 2.41
C ARG A 162 1.54 -11.39 1.03
N SER A 163 1.78 -10.08 0.94
CA SER A 163 2.10 -9.39 -0.31
C SER A 163 3.40 -9.90 -0.95
N LEU A 164 4.37 -10.30 -0.12
CA LEU A 164 5.67 -10.82 -0.53
C LEU A 164 5.76 -12.36 -0.46
N HIS A 165 4.65 -13.07 -0.21
CA HIS A 165 4.70 -14.51 0.11
C HIS A 165 5.41 -15.36 -0.95
N VAL A 166 5.23 -15.02 -2.23
CA VAL A 166 5.80 -15.73 -3.38
C VAL A 166 6.91 -14.94 -4.07
N ILE A 167 7.37 -13.82 -3.48
CA ILE A 167 8.38 -12.94 -4.05
C ILE A 167 9.67 -13.08 -3.23
N PRO A 168 10.76 -13.60 -3.82
CA PRO A 168 12.03 -13.71 -3.12
C PRO A 168 12.56 -12.34 -2.67
N VAL A 169 12.95 -12.20 -1.40
CA VAL A 169 13.51 -10.95 -0.88
C VAL A 169 15.03 -11.00 -0.88
N ILE A 170 15.64 -10.30 -1.85
CA ILE A 170 17.10 -10.19 -1.94
C ILE A 170 17.63 -9.39 -0.73
N LYS A 171 18.58 -9.99 0.01
CA LYS A 171 19.22 -9.39 1.19
C LYS A 171 20.61 -8.87 0.83
N TRP A 172 20.66 -7.58 0.55
CA TRP A 172 21.87 -6.85 0.19
C TRP A 172 22.81 -6.75 1.39
N GLU A 173 24.12 -6.67 1.17
CA GLU A 173 25.09 -6.61 2.28
C GLU A 173 24.87 -5.37 3.17
N ILE A 174 24.47 -4.26 2.57
CA ILE A 174 24.11 -3.04 3.29
C ILE A 174 22.98 -3.26 4.30
N TYR A 175 22.07 -4.23 4.08
CA TYR A 175 21.02 -4.56 5.05
C TYR A 175 21.60 -5.20 6.30
N ARG A 176 22.58 -6.09 6.14
CA ARG A 176 23.27 -6.75 7.26
C ARG A 176 24.08 -5.72 8.06
N THR A 177 24.81 -4.85 7.37
CA THR A 177 25.56 -3.76 8.00
C THR A 177 24.65 -2.81 8.77
N SER A 178 23.55 -2.35 8.16
CA SER A 178 22.58 -1.45 8.81
C SER A 178 21.93 -2.09 10.04
N LEU A 179 21.56 -3.39 9.96
CA LEU A 179 21.01 -4.12 11.09
C LEU A 179 22.00 -4.20 12.28
N ARG A 180 23.30 -4.38 12.00
CA ARG A 180 24.35 -4.38 13.04
C ARG A 180 24.49 -2.99 13.67
N ASN A 181 24.45 -1.94 12.86
CA ASN A 181 24.64 -0.56 13.31
C ASN A 181 23.53 -0.08 14.25
N ILE A 182 22.28 -0.47 13.99
CA ILE A 182 21.14 -0.05 14.83
C ILE A 182 20.86 -1.00 16.01
N LYS A 183 21.73 -2.00 16.23
CA LYS A 183 21.56 -2.97 17.30
C LYS A 183 21.61 -2.25 18.66
N PRO A 184 20.57 -2.37 19.50
CA PRO A 184 20.55 -1.64 20.76
C PRO A 184 21.41 -2.35 21.82
N SER A 185 21.70 -1.63 22.91
CA SER A 185 22.49 -2.16 24.03
C SER A 185 21.94 -3.48 24.61
N ARG A 186 22.82 -4.25 25.27
CA ARG A 186 22.55 -5.60 25.84
C ARG A 186 21.36 -5.69 26.81
N ARG A 187 20.84 -4.56 27.30
CA ARG A 187 19.67 -4.50 28.20
C ARG A 187 18.34 -4.92 27.55
N CYS A 188 18.29 -5.07 26.23
CA CYS A 188 17.09 -5.51 25.53
C CYS A 188 17.08 -7.04 25.33
N LYS A 189 15.95 -7.70 25.59
CA LYS A 189 15.74 -9.11 25.21
C LYS A 189 15.56 -9.22 23.69
N LEU A 190 16.65 -9.35 22.93
CA LEU A 190 16.64 -9.26 21.45
C LEU A 190 16.04 -10.47 20.73
N ASN A 191 15.89 -11.60 21.40
CA ASN A 191 15.31 -12.81 20.82
C ASN A 191 13.81 -12.94 21.11
N ASP A 192 13.31 -12.28 22.15
CA ASP A 192 11.88 -12.11 22.39
C ASP A 192 11.32 -11.09 21.39
N MET A 193 10.69 -11.55 20.31
CA MET A 193 10.20 -10.65 19.26
C MET A 193 8.87 -9.97 19.59
N ASP A 194 8.20 -10.40 20.65
CA ASP A 194 6.90 -9.88 21.09
C ASP A 194 7.09 -8.65 21.97
N THR A 195 8.02 -8.71 22.93
CA THR A 195 8.33 -7.60 23.84
C THR A 195 9.22 -6.56 23.16
N ARG A 196 8.63 -5.44 22.73
CA ARG A 196 9.36 -4.34 22.07
C ARG A 196 9.33 -3.08 22.92
N CYS A 197 10.51 -2.61 23.33
CA CYS A 197 10.66 -1.31 23.99
C CYS A 197 11.16 -0.26 23.00
N ASN A 198 11.19 1.01 23.42
CA ASN A 198 11.54 2.11 22.53
C ASN A 198 12.98 2.02 21.99
N LYS A 199 13.87 1.32 22.70
CA LYS A 199 15.27 1.15 22.30
C LYS A 199 15.45 0.06 21.25
N CYS A 200 14.61 -0.98 21.22
CA CYS A 200 14.79 -2.13 20.33
C CYS A 200 13.73 -2.29 19.25
N TYR A 201 12.72 -1.42 19.20
CA TYR A 201 11.62 -1.51 18.26
C TYR A 201 12.12 -1.58 16.80
N TYR A 202 12.85 -0.58 16.32
CA TYR A 202 13.35 -0.51 14.94
C TYR A 202 14.22 -1.72 14.57
N TYR A 203 15.17 -2.07 15.44
CA TYR A 203 16.01 -3.25 15.27
C TYR A 203 15.20 -4.53 15.11
N LYS A 204 14.16 -4.72 15.94
CA LYS A 204 13.30 -5.90 15.85
C LYS A 204 12.45 -5.90 14.58
N GLN A 205 11.96 -4.75 14.12
CA GLN A 205 11.21 -4.71 12.86
C GLN A 205 12.10 -5.02 11.66
N MET A 206 13.32 -4.47 11.60
CA MET A 206 14.31 -4.86 10.59
C MET A 206 14.64 -6.35 10.68
N LYS A 207 14.87 -6.88 11.89
CA LYS A 207 15.17 -8.30 12.08
C LYS A 207 14.04 -9.19 11.53
N LYS A 208 12.76 -8.84 11.76
CA LYS A 208 11.61 -9.54 11.14
C LYS A 208 11.67 -9.51 9.61
N PHE A 209 11.96 -8.35 9.03
CA PHE A 209 12.09 -8.23 7.58
C PHE A 209 13.21 -9.11 7.02
N MET A 210 14.34 -9.18 7.71
CA MET A 210 15.48 -10.01 7.32
C MET A 210 15.23 -11.53 7.43
N THR A 211 14.13 -11.96 8.06
CA THR A 211 13.71 -13.38 8.07
C THR A 211 12.79 -13.75 6.92
N LEU A 212 12.38 -12.81 6.05
CA LEU A 212 11.62 -13.17 4.84
C LEU A 212 12.45 -14.10 3.95
N PRO A 213 11.82 -15.06 3.26
CA PRO A 213 12.50 -15.96 2.34
C PRO A 213 13.14 -15.22 1.17
#